data_AF-A0A3M1E9K5-F1
#
_entry.id   AF-A0A3M1E9K5-F1
#
_cell.length_a   1.000
_cell.length_b   1.000
_cell.length_c   1.000
_cell.angle_alpha   90.00
_cell.angle_beta   90.00
_cell.angle_gamma   90.00
#
_symmetry.space_group_name_H-M   'P 1'
#
loop_
_entity.id
_entity.type
_entity.pdbx_description
1 polymer ?
#
loop_
_entity_poly.entity_id
_entity_poly.type
_entity_poly.pdbx_seq_one_letter_code
_entity_poly.pdbx_strand_id
1 'polypeptide(L)'
;MLMAPYAAIGDAFFWGGLRPMAAVVALFLAAAGLPWAGVGLLALFNIPALYCRIAGFYLGWRKGGALVETIQRWHLPDLAIRVKEATIVLLGGWCAYWLIHGLEREDVAPFWGLAALPAILGGSYLVRIGISPLVLVFAVVALWVPLTLLFH
;
A
#
# COMPACT_ATOMS: atom_id res chain seq x y z
N MET A 1 2.91 18.20 -26.15
CA MET A 1 3.43 17.91 -24.79
C MET A 1 2.55 16.88 -24.06
N LEU A 2 2.21 15.75 -24.68
CA LEU A 2 1.34 14.73 -24.06
C LEU A 2 2.13 13.73 -23.19
N MET A 3 3.45 13.65 -23.32
CA MET A 3 4.25 12.62 -22.64
C MET A 3 4.22 12.74 -21.10
N ALA A 4 4.39 13.96 -20.57
CA ALA A 4 4.44 14.23 -19.14
C ALA A 4 3.14 13.88 -18.36
N PRO A 5 1.94 14.33 -18.79
CA PRO A 5 0.71 13.99 -18.06
C PRO A 5 0.39 12.50 -18.11
N TYR A 6 0.71 11.81 -19.20
CA TYR A 6 0.51 10.36 -19.30
C TYR A 6 1.46 9.57 -18.40
N ALA A 7 2.72 9.99 -18.33
CA ALA A 7 3.67 9.41 -17.40
C ALA A 7 3.19 9.59 -15.95
N ALA A 8 2.70 10.79 -15.59
CA ALA A 8 2.18 11.06 -14.24
C ALA A 8 0.94 10.21 -13.89
N ILE A 9 -0.01 10.04 -14.82
CA ILE A 9 -1.20 9.19 -14.61
C ILE A 9 -0.78 7.73 -14.41
N GLY A 10 0.11 7.21 -15.27
CA GLY A 10 0.61 5.85 -15.16
C GLY A 10 1.37 5.62 -13.85
N ASP A 11 2.22 6.57 -13.47
CA ASP A 11 2.98 6.51 -12.22
C ASP A 11 2.06 6.49 -11.00
N ALA A 12 1.09 7.40 -10.95
CA ALA A 12 0.11 7.46 -9.87
C ALA A 12 -0.72 6.17 -9.72
N PHE A 13 -1.10 5.55 -10.84
CA PHE A 13 -1.90 4.32 -10.84
C PHE A 13 -1.08 3.08 -10.51
N PHE A 14 -0.03 2.77 -11.28
CA PHE A 14 0.72 1.53 -11.12
C PHE A 14 1.61 1.57 -9.88
N TRP A 15 2.45 2.59 -9.77
CA TRP A 15 3.41 2.70 -8.68
C TRP A 15 2.77 3.22 -7.40
N GLY A 16 1.86 4.18 -7.54
CA GLY A 16 1.18 4.78 -6.39
C GLY A 16 0.01 3.99 -5.82
N GLY A 17 -0.80 3.31 -6.65
CA GLY A 17 -2.02 2.63 -6.21
C GLY A 17 -1.91 1.11 -6.22
N LEU A 18 -1.71 0.54 -7.41
CA LEU A 18 -1.75 -0.90 -7.64
C LEU A 18 -0.64 -1.64 -6.88
N ARG A 19 0.58 -1.11 -6.86
CA ARG A 19 1.72 -1.76 -6.19
C ARG A 19 1.51 -1.88 -4.67
N PRO A 20 1.16 -0.82 -3.91
CA PRO A 20 0.81 -0.95 -2.50
C PRO A 20 -0.33 -1.93 -2.26
N MET A 21 -1.42 -1.86 -3.04
CA MET A 21 -2.54 -2.79 -2.91
C MET A 21 -2.10 -4.25 -3.12
N ALA A 22 -1.28 -4.52 -4.15
CA ALA A 22 -0.77 -5.85 -4.41
C ALA A 22 0.13 -6.37 -3.28
N ALA A 23 0.95 -5.50 -2.68
CA ALA A 23 1.75 -5.82 -1.51
C ALA A 23 0.88 -6.18 -0.30
N VAL A 24 -0.19 -5.43 -0.08
CA VAL A 24 -1.15 -5.69 1.01
C VAL A 24 -1.86 -7.02 0.80
N VAL A 25 -2.40 -7.29 -0.39
CA VAL A 25 -3.02 -8.59 -0.70
C VAL A 25 -2.03 -9.74 -0.49
N ALA A 26 -0.79 -9.58 -0.92
CA ALA A 26 0.25 -10.58 -0.69
C ALA A 26 0.59 -10.77 0.79
N LEU A 27 0.58 -9.69 1.59
CA LEU A 27 0.73 -9.78 3.04
C LEU A 27 -0.38 -10.63 3.66
N PHE A 28 -1.64 -10.43 3.28
CA PHE A 28 -2.75 -11.26 3.77
C PHE A 28 -2.61 -12.73 3.36
N LEU A 29 -2.20 -13.00 2.12
CA LEU A 29 -1.95 -14.36 1.64
C LEU A 29 -0.80 -15.03 2.42
N ALA A 30 0.28 -14.30 2.67
CA ALA A 30 1.40 -14.79 3.46
C ALA A 30 1.00 -15.06 4.92
N ALA A 31 0.21 -14.17 5.51
CA ALA A 31 -0.29 -14.33 6.87
C ALA A 31 -1.28 -15.49 7.01
N ALA A 32 -2.00 -15.84 5.95
CA ALA A 32 -2.81 -17.05 5.87
C ALA A 32 -1.98 -18.35 5.70
N GLY A 33 -0.66 -18.25 5.63
CA GLY A 33 0.24 -19.40 5.47
C GLY A 33 0.37 -19.90 4.03
N LEU A 34 -0.08 -19.14 3.03
CA LEU A 34 0.02 -19.53 1.63
C LEU A 34 1.44 -19.27 1.10
N PRO A 35 2.21 -20.31 0.68
CA PRO A 35 3.59 -20.12 0.19
C PRO A 35 3.64 -19.38 -1.15
N TRP A 36 2.51 -19.28 -1.85
CA TRP A 36 2.38 -18.62 -3.15
C TRP A 36 2.11 -17.11 -3.07
N ALA A 37 2.20 -16.51 -1.87
CA ALA A 37 1.95 -15.08 -1.66
C ALA A 37 2.80 -14.18 -2.59
N GLY A 38 4.08 -14.53 -2.80
CA GLY A 38 4.95 -13.81 -3.73
C GLY A 38 4.47 -13.88 -5.19
N VAL A 39 3.92 -15.02 -5.62
CA VAL A 39 3.31 -15.17 -6.95
C VAL A 39 2.04 -14.34 -7.05
N GLY A 40 1.24 -14.27 -5.99
CA GLY A 40 0.07 -13.40 -5.90
C GLY A 40 0.43 -11.92 -6.12
N LEU A 41 1.49 -11.44 -5.47
CA LEU A 41 2.00 -10.08 -5.67
C LEU A 41 2.39 -9.82 -7.13
N LEU A 42 3.17 -10.74 -7.71
CA LEU A 42 3.65 -10.60 -9.08
C LEU A 42 2.50 -10.64 -10.08
N ALA A 43 1.55 -11.55 -9.92
CA ALA A 43 0.39 -11.65 -10.78
C ALA A 43 -0.46 -10.36 -10.71
N LEU A 44 -0.78 -9.91 -9.50
CA LEU A 44 -1.66 -8.76 -9.30
C LEU A 44 -1.05 -7.44 -9.80
N PHE A 45 0.28 -7.29 -9.75
CA PHE A 45 0.95 -6.12 -10.30
C PHE A 45 1.22 -6.24 -11.82
N ASN A 46 1.72 -7.39 -12.28
CA ASN A 46 2.18 -7.52 -13.68
C ASN A 46 1.05 -7.76 -14.66
N ILE A 47 -0.04 -8.46 -14.29
CA ILE A 47 -1.15 -8.73 -15.22
C ILE A 47 -1.81 -7.42 -15.69
N PRO A 48 -2.20 -6.47 -14.79
CA PRO A 48 -2.76 -5.20 -15.24
C PRO A 48 -1.75 -4.36 -16.03
N ALA A 49 -0.47 -4.37 -15.64
CA ALA A 49 0.58 -3.65 -16.36
C ALA A 49 0.78 -4.16 -17.79
N LEU A 50 0.83 -5.49 -17.96
CA LEU A 50 0.96 -6.13 -19.27
C LEU A 50 -0.29 -5.89 -20.12
N TYR A 51 -1.48 -6.01 -19.52
CA TYR A 51 -2.74 -5.72 -20.18
C TYR A 51 -2.77 -4.29 -20.71
N CYS A 52 -2.42 -3.29 -19.89
CA CYS A 52 -2.37 -1.90 -20.33
C CYS A 52 -1.36 -1.66 -21.45
N ARG A 53 -0.23 -2.38 -21.46
CA ARG A 53 0.77 -2.28 -22.53
C ARG A 53 0.23 -2.82 -23.86
N ILE A 54 -0.41 -3.99 -23.84
CA ILE A 54 -0.97 -4.62 -25.04
C ILE A 54 -2.20 -3.83 -25.54
N ALA A 55 -3.13 -3.51 -24.65
CA ALA A 55 -4.32 -2.74 -24.98
C ALA A 55 -3.97 -1.34 -25.47
N GLY A 56 -3.00 -0.67 -24.83
CA GLY A 56 -2.49 0.63 -25.25
C GLY A 56 -1.89 0.60 -26.65
N PHE A 57 -1.10 -0.43 -26.98
CA PHE A 57 -0.53 -0.61 -28.31
C PHE A 57 -1.63 -0.82 -29.37
N TYR A 58 -2.57 -1.73 -29.10
CA TYR A 58 -3.66 -2.03 -30.03
C TYR A 58 -4.58 -0.81 -30.26
N LEU A 59 -4.97 -0.11 -29.19
CA LEU A 59 -5.81 1.08 -29.27
C LEU A 59 -5.07 2.24 -29.94
N GLY A 60 -3.77 2.40 -29.70
CA GLY A 60 -2.94 3.40 -30.37
C GLY A 60 -2.85 3.16 -31.87
N TRP A 61 -2.70 1.90 -32.29
CA TRP A 61 -2.69 1.54 -33.71
C TRP A 61 -4.05 1.80 -34.39
N ARG A 62 -5.17 1.46 -33.73
CA ARG A 62 -6.50 1.57 -34.32
C ARG A 62 -7.09 2.99 -34.28
N LYS A 63 -6.83 3.77 -33.23
CA LYS A 63 -7.48 5.08 -33.00
C LYS A 63 -6.57 6.29 -33.20
N GLY A 64 -5.24 6.10 -33.29
CA GLY A 64 -4.29 7.21 -33.42
C GLY A 64 -4.50 8.29 -32.35
N GLY A 65 -4.70 9.54 -32.76
CA GLY A 65 -4.88 10.68 -31.85
C GLY A 65 -6.12 10.61 -30.94
N ALA A 66 -7.19 9.91 -31.35
CA ALA A 66 -8.40 9.74 -30.55
C ALA A 66 -8.21 8.80 -29.34
N LEU A 67 -7.04 8.14 -29.25
CA LEU A 67 -6.63 7.41 -28.05
C LEU A 67 -6.61 8.32 -26.81
N VAL A 68 -6.19 9.58 -27.00
CA VAL A 68 -5.96 10.50 -25.88
C VAL A 68 -7.24 10.76 -25.10
N GLU A 69 -8.32 11.06 -25.83
CA GLU A 69 -9.65 11.26 -25.25
C GLU A 69 -10.19 9.96 -24.63
N THR A 70 -9.88 8.80 -25.23
CA THR A 70 -10.33 7.50 -24.72
C THR A 70 -9.69 7.18 -23.36
N ILE A 71 -8.38 7.43 -23.20
CA ILE A 71 -7.67 7.16 -21.94
C ILE A 71 -8.10 8.14 -20.85
N GLN A 72 -8.32 9.41 -21.19
CA GLN A 72 -8.85 10.38 -20.22
C GLN A 72 -10.24 9.95 -19.69
N ARG A 73 -11.10 9.39 -20.55
CA ARG A 73 -12.41 8.84 -20.14
C ARG A 73 -12.32 7.60 -19.26
N TRP A 74 -11.17 6.94 -19.15
CA TRP A 74 -11.01 5.78 -18.26
C TRP A 74 -10.84 6.17 -16.79
N HIS A 75 -10.69 7.46 -16.48
CA HIS A 75 -10.61 7.96 -15.10
C HIS A 75 -9.59 7.17 -14.25
N LEU A 76 -8.46 6.79 -14.86
CA LEU A 76 -7.37 6.05 -14.20
C LEU A 76 -6.88 6.73 -12.91
N PRO A 77 -6.80 8.07 -12.81
CA PRO A 77 -6.48 8.74 -11.56
C PRO A 77 -7.49 8.44 -10.43
N ASP A 78 -8.79 8.44 -10.74
CA ASP A 78 -9.83 8.17 -9.75
C ASP A 78 -9.76 6.72 -9.26
N LEU A 79 -9.48 5.79 -10.18
CA LEU A 79 -9.23 4.40 -9.81
C LEU A 79 -8.00 4.26 -8.92
N ALA A 80 -6.92 5.00 -9.21
CA ALA A 80 -5.72 5.01 -8.38
C ALA A 80 -6.03 5.47 -6.95
N ILE A 81 -6.86 6.50 -6.80
CA ILE A 81 -7.30 7.01 -5.49
C ILE A 81 -8.10 5.94 -4.75
N ARG A 82 -9.11 5.34 -5.39
CA ARG A 82 -9.93 4.27 -4.76
C ARG A 82 -9.09 3.08 -4.33
N VAL A 83 -8.11 2.68 -5.14
CA VAL A 83 -7.18 1.59 -4.78
C VAL A 83 -6.33 1.98 -3.57
N LYS A 84 -5.84 3.22 -3.48
CA LYS A 84 -5.11 3.72 -2.31
C LYS A 84 -5.98 3.73 -1.06
N GLU A 85 -7.22 4.21 -1.16
CA GLU A 85 -8.18 4.22 -0.05
C GLU A 85 -8.43 2.79 0.46
N ALA A 86 -8.71 1.85 -0.44
CA ALA A 86 -8.87 0.43 -0.09
C ALA A 86 -7.62 -0.14 0.59
N THR A 87 -6.42 0.20 0.10
CA THR A 87 -5.15 -0.24 0.68
C THR A 87 -5.00 0.25 2.13
N ILE A 88 -5.32 1.52 2.39
CA ILE A 88 -5.23 2.13 3.74
C ILE A 88 -6.22 1.47 4.69
N VAL A 89 -7.47 1.23 4.25
CA VAL A 89 -8.49 0.56 5.07
C VAL A 89 -8.05 -0.85 5.45
N LEU A 90 -7.52 -1.61 4.49
CA LEU A 90 -7.05 -2.97 4.73
C LEU A 90 -5.86 -3.01 5.71
N LEU A 91 -4.88 -2.12 5.53
CA LEU A 91 -3.73 -2.02 6.45
C LEU A 91 -4.15 -1.58 7.85
N GLY A 92 -5.06 -0.61 7.96
CA GLY A 92 -5.61 -0.16 9.23
C GLY A 92 -6.33 -1.28 9.97
N GLY A 93 -7.17 -2.05 9.26
CA GLY A 93 -7.84 -3.23 9.81
C GLY A 93 -6.86 -4.31 10.26
N TRP A 94 -5.82 -4.58 9.47
CA TRP A 94 -4.76 -5.52 9.84
C TRP A 94 -4.01 -5.09 11.10
N CYS A 95 -3.65 -3.81 11.19
CA CYS A 95 -2.98 -3.24 12.35
C CYS A 95 -3.84 -3.36 13.62
N ALA A 96 -5.13 -3.04 13.54
CA ALA A 96 -6.06 -3.18 14.65
C ALA A 96 -6.24 -4.65 15.08
N TYR A 97 -6.37 -5.56 14.12
CA TYR A 97 -6.50 -7.00 14.39
C TYR A 97 -5.28 -7.54 15.15
N TRP A 98 -4.07 -7.23 14.67
CA TRP A 98 -2.82 -7.64 15.32
C TRP A 98 -2.67 -7.05 16.72
N LEU A 99 -3.05 -5.79 16.91
CA LEU A 99 -3.00 -5.14 18.21
C LEU A 99 -3.92 -5.83 19.23
N ILE A 100 -5.17 -6.11 18.86
CA ILE A 100 -6.13 -6.77 19.75
C ILE A 100 -5.64 -8.19 20.11
N HIS A 101 -5.19 -8.96 19.13
CA HIS A 101 -4.65 -10.31 19.38
C HIS A 101 -3.38 -10.28 20.25
N GLY A 102 -2.59 -9.20 20.18
CA GLY A 102 -1.45 -8.98 21.07
C GLY A 102 -1.88 -8.71 22.51
N LEU A 103 -2.85 -7.82 22.71
CA LEU A 103 -3.37 -7.48 24.05
C LEU A 103 -4.06 -8.68 24.73
N GLU A 104 -4.81 -9.48 23.98
CA GLU A 104 -5.46 -10.70 24.49
C GLU A 104 -4.45 -11.72 25.02
N ARG A 105 -3.25 -11.80 24.42
CA ARG A 105 -2.17 -12.68 24.90
C ARG A 105 -1.57 -12.23 26.23
N GLU A 106 -1.66 -10.96 26.55
CA GLU A 106 -1.14 -10.39 27.80
C GLU A 106 -2.25 -10.16 28.85
N ASP A 107 -3.47 -10.66 28.62
CA ASP A 107 -4.65 -10.49 29.49
C ASP A 107 -5.02 -9.01 29.78
N VAL A 108 -4.63 -8.10 28.87
CA VAL A 108 -4.86 -6.66 29.02
C VAL A 108 -6.21 -6.29 28.38
N ALA A 109 -6.98 -5.43 29.04
CA ALA A 109 -8.28 -4.98 28.54
C ALA A 109 -8.16 -4.36 27.12
N PRO A 110 -9.06 -4.71 26.18
CA PRO A 110 -9.01 -4.24 24.78
C PRO A 110 -9.01 -2.70 24.63
N PHE A 111 -9.49 -1.99 25.66
CA PHE A 111 -9.48 -0.53 25.71
C PHE A 111 -8.08 0.08 25.60
N TRP A 112 -7.04 -0.63 26.07
CA TRP A 112 -5.65 -0.19 25.91
C TRP A 112 -5.19 -0.15 24.45
N GLY A 113 -5.92 -0.78 23.53
CA GLY A 113 -5.68 -0.63 22.09
C GLY A 113 -5.79 0.82 21.61
N LEU A 114 -6.57 1.67 22.28
CA LEU A 114 -6.62 3.11 21.96
C LEU A 114 -5.28 3.82 22.23
N ALA A 115 -4.44 3.31 23.12
CA ALA A 115 -3.13 3.90 23.39
C ALA A 115 -2.17 3.78 22.18
N ALA A 116 -2.47 2.92 21.20
CA ALA A 116 -1.72 2.84 19.96
C ALA A 116 -2.03 3.99 18.99
N LEU A 117 -3.22 4.62 19.07
CA LEU A 117 -3.61 5.71 18.17
C LEU A 117 -2.67 6.93 18.27
N PRO A 118 -2.29 7.43 19.47
CA PRO A 118 -1.28 8.48 19.60
C PRO A 118 0.05 8.12 18.93
N ALA A 119 0.51 6.88 19.06
CA ALA A 119 1.77 6.43 18.46
C ALA A 119 1.70 6.43 16.92
N ILE A 120 0.59 5.94 16.35
CA ILE A 120 0.36 5.93 14.90
C ILE A 120 0.25 7.36 14.35
N LEU A 121 -0.50 8.24 15.03
CA LEU A 121 -0.64 9.64 14.65
C LEU A 121 0.68 10.40 14.78
N GLY A 122 1.45 10.15 15.84
CA GLY A 122 2.78 10.71 16.06
C GLY A 122 3.75 10.33 14.94
N GLY A 123 3.82 9.05 14.58
CA GLY A 123 4.62 8.59 13.45
C GLY A 123 4.19 9.22 12.13
N SER A 124 2.87 9.31 11.88
CA SER A 124 2.32 9.94 10.68
C SER A 124 2.66 11.43 10.59
N TYR A 125 2.64 12.13 11.73
CA TYR A 125 3.01 13.55 11.83
C TYR A 125 4.51 13.75 11.56
N LEU A 126 5.38 12.89 12.11
CA LEU A 126 6.82 12.94 11.88
C LEU A 126 7.18 12.72 10.40
N VAL A 127 6.50 11.80 9.71
CA VAL A 127 6.65 11.63 8.25
C VAL A 127 6.26 12.91 7.51
N ARG A 128 5.19 13.60 7.93
CA ARG A 128 4.75 14.87 7.31
C ARG A 128 5.74 16.01 7.51
N ILE A 129 6.52 16.01 8.60
CA ILE A 129 7.60 16.96 8.84
C ILE A 129 8.81 16.71 7.91
N GLY A 130 8.81 15.60 7.17
CA GLY A 130 9.88 15.24 6.24
C GLY A 130 10.90 14.27 6.83
N ILE A 131 10.62 13.68 7.99
CA ILE A 131 11.46 12.60 8.53
C ILE A 131 11.27 11.37 7.65
N SER A 132 12.38 10.79 7.20
CA SER A 132 12.38 9.59 6.39
C SER A 132 11.70 8.43 7.14
N PRO A 133 10.80 7.67 6.49
CA PRO A 133 10.20 6.47 7.08
C PRO A 133 11.24 5.46 7.58
N LEU A 134 12.41 5.37 6.94
CA LEU A 134 13.49 4.48 7.36
C LEU A 134 14.03 4.87 8.74
N VAL A 135 14.20 6.17 8.99
CA VAL A 135 14.69 6.67 10.29
C VAL A 135 13.70 6.35 11.39
N LEU A 136 12.39 6.48 11.12
CA LEU A 136 11.34 6.09 12.07
C LEU A 136 11.38 4.60 12.38
N VAL A 137 11.51 3.74 11.37
CA VAL A 137 11.62 2.29 11.56
C VAL A 137 12.86 1.96 12.42
N PHE A 138 14.01 2.53 12.10
CA PHE A 138 15.23 2.31 12.88
C PHE A 138 15.11 2.83 14.31
N ALA A 139 14.49 3.99 14.53
CA ALA A 139 14.27 4.54 15.86
C ALA A 139 13.34 3.65 16.71
N VAL A 140 12.25 3.14 16.11
CA VAL A 140 11.33 2.23 16.80
C VAL A 140 12.04 0.93 17.17
N VAL A 141 12.80 0.32 16.25
CA VAL A 141 13.56 -0.90 16.53
C VAL A 141 14.63 -0.66 17.58
N ALA A 142 15.39 0.44 17.49
CA ALA A 142 16.42 0.80 18.45
C ALA A 142 15.87 1.05 19.86
N LEU A 143 14.62 1.50 19.98
CA LEU A 143 13.93 1.64 21.27
C LEU A 143 13.42 0.29 21.78
N TRP A 144 12.87 -0.55 20.90
CA TRP A 144 12.27 -1.83 21.26
C TRP A 144 13.28 -2.90 21.68
N VAL A 145 14.40 -3.03 20.97
CA VAL A 145 15.44 -4.04 21.26
C VAL A 145 15.96 -3.98 22.71
N PRO A 146 16.40 -2.81 23.25
CA PRO A 146 16.88 -2.74 24.64
C PRO A 146 15.76 -2.98 25.66
N LEU A 147 14.52 -2.57 25.37
CA LEU A 147 13.35 -2.89 26.19
C LEU A 147 13.16 -4.40 26.31
N THR A 148 13.23 -5.14 25.21
CA THR A 148 13.10 -6.61 25.25
C THR A 148 14.25 -7.32 25.97
N LEU A 149 15.43 -6.72 26.05
CA LEU A 149 16.59 -7.26 26.76
C LEU A 149 16.59 -6.95 28.27
N LEU A 150 15.85 -5.92 28.70
CA LEU A 150 15.73 -5.51 30.11
C LEU A 150 14.61 -6.22 30.87
N PHE A 151 13.60 -6.73 30.16
CA PHE A 151 12.41 -7.40 30.72
C PHE A 151 12.43 -8.93 30.54
N HIS A 152 13.60 -9.50 30.23
CA HIS A 152 13.84 -10.95 30.17
C HIS A 152 14.62 -11.45 31.39
#